data_AF-A0AAD8X6U1-F1
#
_entry.id   AF-A0AAD8X6U1-F1
#
_cell.length_a   1.000
_cell.length_b   1.000
_cell.length_c   1.000
_cell.angle_alpha   90.00
_cell.angle_beta   90.00
_cell.angle_gamma   90.00
#
_symmetry.space_group_name_H-M   'P 1'
#
loop_
_entity.id
_entity.type
_entity.pdbx_description
1 polymer ?
#
loop_
_entity_poly.entity_id
_entity_poly.type
_entity_poly.pdbx_seq_one_letter_code
_entity_poly.pdbx_strand_id
1 'polypeptide(L)'
;MLEAMVGMQGEDERVRVHGVWRPSGDHGMGTTINIEVKLDTQFIDNLKEFINHLTKTMHAAVPGSLVIWYDAVTVNGDLGWQDKLNKYNKPFFDLCDGLFVNYTWKEKYPQDSAAAAGDRKYDVYMGIDVFGRNTYGGGQWDTNVALDLLKKDDISTAIFAPGWIYETNQPPDFQSAQNRWWGLVEKSWGVLQSYPKELPFYSDFDQGHGYQVCYEGRQVSGNPWNNISCQSFQPMLKYTGDEVQTPVQTSINFKDEQFSGGGCVTVKGSLEQNVIFSEQLFNGGLSMEDGSVLLFYSVNADANCVVGLSLDLSSRNKGNTSILIADDITTFHRKKQNRMYCSYVQSDKVAPQAPDNQNWVLYQATVQSSASYTLTGINIVCTLKTTGGVNTEIEEDGSSEANGSRSLAYHASLGHISIRNSNDDKLFPPAKSWMTEGGYISWSKNSDTSKLLSLKVSWKLNTSRHASFTKYNVYVEKLTADSNTKPSRNFLGVASVEAFYVSNLLVPDEVTSLKFIIQACGHDGSRQELEECPKLFLVPVDHYV
;
A
#
# COMPACT_ATOMS: atom_id res chain seq x y z
N MET A 1 27.95 -23.15 -10.78
CA MET A 1 28.58 -21.95 -11.37
C MET A 1 28.63 -20.79 -10.36
N LEU A 2 27.53 -20.45 -9.67
CA LEU A 2 27.58 -19.52 -8.51
C LEU A 2 28.51 -20.02 -7.39
N GLU A 3 28.43 -21.32 -7.04
CA GLU A 3 29.38 -21.96 -6.10
C GLU A 3 30.84 -21.96 -6.60
N ALA A 4 31.05 -21.91 -7.92
CA ALA A 4 32.39 -21.86 -8.50
C ALA A 4 33.00 -20.45 -8.44
N MET A 5 32.17 -19.40 -8.36
CA MET A 5 32.64 -18.02 -8.12
C MET A 5 32.79 -17.71 -6.64
N VAL A 6 31.97 -18.30 -5.76
CA VAL A 6 32.10 -18.15 -4.29
C VAL A 6 33.25 -18.99 -3.73
N GLY A 7 33.65 -20.09 -4.38
CA GLY A 7 34.78 -20.93 -3.99
C GLY A 7 36.17 -20.37 -4.34
N MET A 8 36.24 -19.18 -4.95
CA MET A 8 37.51 -18.53 -5.28
C MET A 8 37.58 -17.20 -4.52
N GLN A 9 38.48 -17.13 -3.54
CA GLN A 9 38.97 -15.94 -2.82
C GLN A 9 38.33 -15.65 -1.46
N GLY A 10 39.20 -15.23 -0.52
CA GLY A 10 39.04 -15.34 0.94
C GLY A 10 38.01 -14.41 1.59
N GLU A 11 37.85 -14.60 2.90
CA GLU A 11 36.74 -14.18 3.78
C GLU A 11 36.43 -12.66 3.91
N ASP A 12 36.80 -11.78 2.97
CA ASP A 12 36.59 -10.32 3.14
C ASP A 12 36.09 -9.55 1.90
N GLU A 13 35.48 -10.23 0.91
CA GLU A 13 35.04 -9.58 -0.34
C GLU A 13 33.53 -9.74 -0.61
N ARG A 14 32.83 -8.60 -0.81
CA ARG A 14 31.36 -8.52 -0.93
C ARG A 14 30.90 -8.72 -2.38
N VAL A 15 30.81 -9.96 -2.85
CA VAL A 15 29.96 -10.25 -4.02
C VAL A 15 28.51 -10.30 -3.54
N ARG A 16 27.66 -9.37 -4.00
CA ARG A 16 26.22 -9.36 -3.65
C ARG A 16 25.37 -9.50 -4.90
N VAL A 17 24.78 -10.68 -5.07
CA VAL A 17 23.66 -10.87 -5.98
C VAL A 17 22.37 -10.64 -5.17
N HIS A 18 21.70 -9.51 -5.41
CA HIS A 18 20.40 -9.26 -4.80
C HIS A 18 19.31 -9.83 -5.72
N GLY A 19 18.93 -11.08 -5.47
CA GLY A 19 17.75 -11.71 -6.06
C GLY A 19 16.61 -11.75 -5.04
N VAL A 20 15.42 -11.28 -5.41
CA VAL A 20 14.20 -11.59 -4.67
C VAL A 20 13.57 -12.78 -5.36
N TRP A 21 13.62 -13.95 -4.72
CA TRP A 21 12.95 -15.15 -5.22
C TRP A 21 11.62 -15.31 -4.50
N ARG A 22 10.50 -15.27 -5.24
CA ARG A 22 9.24 -15.87 -4.80
C ARG A 22 8.91 -17.03 -5.74
N PRO A 23 8.63 -18.23 -5.22
CA PRO A 23 7.92 -19.22 -6.00
C PRO A 23 6.45 -18.79 -6.05
N SER A 24 5.92 -18.64 -7.25
CA SER A 24 4.50 -18.45 -7.62
C SER A 24 3.98 -17.01 -7.78
N GLY A 25 3.76 -16.62 -9.04
CA GLY A 25 2.70 -15.69 -9.46
C GLY A 25 3.16 -14.49 -10.30
N ASP A 26 3.07 -14.61 -11.64
CA ASP A 26 2.80 -13.61 -12.71
C ASP A 26 3.28 -12.13 -12.60
N HIS A 27 4.16 -11.80 -11.68
CA HIS A 27 4.76 -10.48 -11.54
C HIS A 27 6.25 -10.62 -11.85
N GLY A 28 6.72 -9.90 -12.88
CA GLY A 28 8.11 -9.95 -13.35
C GLY A 28 9.08 -9.70 -12.19
N MET A 29 9.75 -10.75 -11.73
CA MET A 29 10.76 -10.66 -10.68
C MET A 29 12.13 -10.52 -11.31
N GLY A 30 12.87 -9.47 -10.96
CA GLY A 30 14.20 -9.20 -11.48
C GLY A 30 15.34 -9.50 -10.50
N THR A 31 16.58 -9.39 -10.99
CA THR A 31 17.82 -9.47 -10.21
C THR A 31 18.73 -8.30 -10.57
N THR A 32 19.27 -7.63 -9.55
CA THR A 32 20.36 -6.66 -9.74
C THR A 32 21.68 -7.35 -9.37
N ILE A 33 22.63 -7.32 -10.30
CA ILE A 33 23.97 -7.90 -10.13
C ILE A 33 24.93 -6.79 -9.72
N ASN A 34 25.47 -6.88 -8.50
CA ASN A 34 26.46 -5.93 -7.99
C ASN A 34 27.75 -6.66 -7.59
N ILE A 35 28.77 -6.56 -8.44
CA ILE A 35 30.09 -7.16 -8.22
C ILE A 35 31.08 -6.04 -7.90
N GLU A 36 31.25 -5.76 -6.61
CA GLU A 36 32.15 -4.72 -6.09
C GLU A 36 33.53 -5.26 -5.74
N VAL A 37 34.07 -6.14 -6.58
CA VAL A 37 35.38 -6.76 -6.40
C VAL A 37 36.18 -6.66 -7.69
N LYS A 38 37.50 -6.57 -7.56
CA LYS A 38 38.39 -6.66 -8.70
C LYS A 38 38.44 -8.11 -9.18
N LEU A 39 38.40 -8.31 -10.50
CA LEU A 39 38.52 -9.61 -11.12
C LEU A 39 39.77 -9.66 -12.00
N ASP A 40 40.41 -10.83 -12.06
CA ASP A 40 41.42 -11.05 -13.09
C ASP A 40 40.77 -11.00 -14.47
N THR A 41 41.43 -10.35 -15.43
CA THR A 41 40.90 -10.16 -16.79
C THR A 41 40.51 -11.49 -17.46
N GLN A 42 41.16 -12.60 -17.11
CA GLN A 42 40.83 -13.95 -17.60
C GLN A 42 39.40 -14.40 -17.25
N PHE A 43 38.77 -13.85 -16.21
CA PHE A 43 37.42 -14.20 -15.80
C PHE A 43 36.33 -13.32 -16.42
N ILE A 44 36.70 -12.25 -17.13
CA ILE A 44 35.72 -11.30 -17.68
C ILE A 44 34.82 -11.95 -18.73
N ASP A 45 35.35 -12.84 -19.57
CA ASP A 45 34.51 -13.51 -20.58
C ASP A 45 33.55 -14.52 -19.93
N ASN A 46 33.96 -15.17 -18.83
CA ASN A 46 33.06 -16.01 -18.04
C ASN A 46 31.96 -15.18 -17.38
N LEU A 47 32.29 -13.98 -16.87
CA LEU A 47 31.31 -13.08 -16.29
C LEU A 47 30.27 -12.60 -17.32
N LYS A 48 30.72 -12.24 -18.53
CA LYS A 48 29.82 -11.89 -19.65
C LYS A 48 28.90 -13.06 -19.99
N GLU A 49 29.44 -14.26 -20.10
CA GLU A 49 28.63 -15.45 -20.40
C GLU A 49 27.63 -15.74 -19.27
N PHE A 50 28.05 -15.60 -18.02
CA PHE A 50 27.15 -15.74 -16.86
C PHE A 50 25.99 -14.75 -16.93
N ILE A 51 26.25 -13.47 -17.17
CA ILE A 51 25.20 -12.42 -17.27
C ILE A 51 24.23 -12.76 -18.39
N ASN A 52 24.73 -13.06 -19.60
CA ASN A 52 23.93 -13.44 -20.76
C ASN A 52 23.06 -14.69 -20.49
N HIS A 53 23.66 -15.71 -19.87
CA HIS A 53 22.96 -16.94 -19.54
C HIS A 53 21.90 -16.71 -18.46
N LEU A 54 22.20 -15.93 -17.42
CA LEU A 54 21.26 -15.57 -16.36
C LEU A 54 20.06 -14.82 -16.93
N THR A 55 20.30 -13.79 -17.75
CA THR A 55 19.23 -13.01 -18.40
C THR A 55 18.29 -13.91 -19.19
N LYS A 56 18.82 -14.75 -20.08
CA LYS A 56 18.00 -15.69 -20.88
C LYS A 56 17.23 -16.68 -20.02
N THR A 57 17.87 -17.21 -18.97
CA THR A 57 17.25 -18.19 -18.07
C THR A 57 16.13 -17.55 -17.24
N MET A 58 16.34 -16.32 -16.74
CA MET A 58 15.33 -15.57 -16.00
C MET A 58 14.12 -15.27 -16.88
N HIS A 59 14.30 -14.80 -18.12
CA HIS A 59 13.18 -14.56 -19.03
C HIS A 59 12.40 -15.84 -19.36
N ALA A 60 13.09 -16.98 -19.47
CA ALA A 60 12.44 -18.26 -19.73
C ALA A 60 11.66 -18.79 -18.51
N ALA A 61 12.19 -18.60 -17.30
CA ALA A 61 11.56 -19.06 -16.06
C ALA A 61 10.46 -18.13 -15.55
N VAL A 62 10.64 -16.82 -15.73
CA VAL A 62 9.77 -15.75 -15.23
C VAL A 62 9.63 -14.68 -16.33
N PRO A 63 8.64 -14.83 -17.24
CA PRO A 63 8.38 -13.83 -18.27
C PRO A 63 8.23 -12.42 -17.68
N GLY A 64 8.93 -11.45 -18.27
CA GLY A 64 8.98 -10.07 -17.77
C GLY A 64 9.96 -9.80 -16.63
N SER A 65 10.77 -10.79 -16.21
CA SER A 65 11.90 -10.55 -15.31
C SER A 65 12.92 -9.57 -15.91
N LEU A 66 13.64 -8.84 -15.06
CA LEU A 66 14.73 -7.96 -15.48
C LEU A 66 16.05 -8.36 -14.82
N VAL A 67 17.14 -8.40 -15.56
CA VAL A 67 18.50 -8.53 -15.03
C VAL A 67 19.22 -7.21 -15.25
N ILE A 68 19.60 -6.55 -14.15
CA ILE A 68 20.22 -5.22 -14.16
C ILE A 68 21.67 -5.33 -13.67
N TRP A 69 22.61 -4.82 -14.45
CA TRP A 69 24.03 -4.75 -14.07
C TRP A 69 24.32 -3.46 -13.33
N TYR A 70 25.08 -3.51 -12.23
CA TYR A 70 25.59 -2.31 -11.55
C TYR A 70 26.94 -1.89 -12.12
N ASP A 71 27.13 -0.59 -12.36
CA ASP A 71 28.36 0.01 -12.85
C ASP A 71 29.52 -0.13 -11.86
N ALA A 72 30.15 -1.30 -11.77
CA ALA A 72 31.27 -1.58 -10.86
C ALA A 72 32.50 -2.15 -11.59
N VAL A 73 32.58 -3.48 -11.77
CA VAL A 73 33.71 -4.10 -12.47
C VAL A 73 33.66 -3.82 -13.97
N THR A 74 34.79 -3.43 -14.54
CA THR A 74 34.94 -3.10 -15.97
C THR A 74 35.33 -4.31 -16.81
N VAL A 75 35.29 -4.17 -18.14
CA VAL A 75 35.78 -5.19 -19.08
C VAL A 75 37.26 -5.52 -18.94
N ASN A 76 38.02 -4.73 -18.18
CA ASN A 76 39.43 -5.01 -17.89
C ASN A 76 39.61 -5.84 -16.61
N GLY A 77 38.55 -6.05 -15.82
CA GLY A 77 38.62 -6.69 -14.51
C GLY A 77 38.77 -5.71 -13.34
N ASP A 78 39.09 -4.45 -13.60
CA ASP A 78 39.22 -3.45 -12.53
C ASP A 78 37.85 -3.07 -11.95
N LEU A 79 37.77 -3.02 -10.62
CA LEU A 79 36.69 -2.35 -9.90
C LEU A 79 36.85 -0.84 -10.10
N GLY A 80 35.96 -0.24 -10.89
CA GLY A 80 36.01 1.17 -11.21
C GLY A 80 34.70 1.67 -11.76
N TRP A 81 33.92 2.34 -10.91
CA TRP A 81 32.67 2.99 -11.29
C TRP A 81 32.94 4.03 -12.37
N GLN A 82 32.25 3.91 -13.50
CA GLN A 82 32.42 4.80 -14.64
C GLN A 82 31.55 6.06 -14.54
N ASP A 83 30.52 6.00 -13.70
CA ASP A 83 29.50 7.02 -13.51
C ASP A 83 28.73 7.37 -14.79
N LYS A 84 28.85 6.52 -15.82
CA LYS A 84 28.16 6.63 -17.10
C LYS A 84 28.24 5.34 -17.90
N LEU A 85 27.34 5.16 -18.85
CA LEU A 85 27.49 4.11 -19.86
C LEU A 85 28.62 4.48 -20.83
N ASN A 86 29.64 3.63 -20.93
CA ASN A 86 30.75 3.82 -21.87
C ASN A 86 31.36 2.48 -22.30
N LYS A 87 32.44 2.51 -23.09
CA LYS A 87 33.10 1.29 -23.61
C LYS A 87 33.55 0.27 -22.54
N TYR A 88 33.73 0.68 -21.29
CA TYR A 88 34.23 -0.18 -20.21
C TYR A 88 33.14 -1.01 -19.53
N ASN A 89 31.88 -0.57 -19.57
CA ASN A 89 30.73 -1.28 -18.98
C ASN A 89 29.64 -1.65 -20.02
N LYS A 90 29.64 -1.04 -21.21
CA LYS A 90 28.68 -1.32 -22.28
C LYS A 90 28.59 -2.80 -22.67
N PRO A 91 29.69 -3.58 -22.75
CA PRO A 91 29.59 -5.00 -23.05
C PRO A 91 28.76 -5.81 -22.04
N PHE A 92 28.64 -5.37 -20.78
CA PHE A 92 27.74 -6.01 -19.80
C PHE A 92 26.30 -5.54 -20.00
N PHE A 93 26.07 -4.25 -20.23
CA PHE A 93 24.76 -3.67 -20.55
C PHE A 93 24.11 -4.32 -21.78
N ASP A 94 24.90 -4.61 -22.81
CA ASP A 94 24.40 -5.24 -24.04
C ASP A 94 23.98 -6.71 -23.83
N LEU A 95 24.37 -7.34 -22.71
CA LEU A 95 24.07 -8.73 -22.37
C LEU A 95 22.94 -8.89 -21.34
N CYS A 96 22.39 -7.79 -20.84
CA CYS A 96 21.32 -7.78 -19.83
C CYS A 96 20.28 -6.69 -20.11
N ASP A 97 19.28 -6.57 -19.24
CA ASP A 97 18.11 -5.72 -19.47
C ASP A 97 18.36 -4.25 -19.15
N GLY A 98 19.35 -3.93 -18.31
CA GLY A 98 19.68 -2.54 -18.01
C GLY A 98 20.95 -2.34 -17.20
N LEU A 99 21.35 -1.08 -17.08
CA LEU A 99 22.51 -0.63 -16.31
C LEU A 99 22.07 0.31 -15.19
N PHE A 100 22.37 -0.06 -13.95
CA PHE A 100 22.35 0.87 -12.82
C PHE A 100 23.71 1.59 -12.79
N VAL A 101 23.72 2.85 -13.19
CA VAL A 101 24.93 3.70 -13.18
C VAL A 101 25.21 4.19 -11.77
N ASN A 102 26.48 4.17 -11.37
CA ASN A 102 26.92 4.66 -10.06
C ASN A 102 26.57 6.14 -9.86
N TYR A 103 26.37 6.55 -8.61
CA TYR A 103 25.75 7.83 -8.27
C TYR A 103 26.69 9.06 -8.29
N THR A 104 27.99 8.92 -8.60
CA THR A 104 28.96 10.05 -8.59
C THR A 104 29.12 10.74 -9.95
N TRP A 105 28.10 10.68 -10.79
CA TRP A 105 28.09 11.25 -12.14
C TRP A 105 28.04 12.77 -12.18
N LYS A 106 28.44 13.33 -13.33
CA LYS A 106 28.53 14.78 -13.58
C LYS A 106 27.48 15.23 -14.61
N GLU A 107 27.23 16.53 -14.68
CA GLU A 107 26.14 17.13 -15.49
C GLU A 107 26.04 16.60 -16.93
N LYS A 108 27.16 16.33 -17.62
CA LYS A 108 27.15 15.83 -19.02
C LYS A 108 27.01 14.30 -19.16
N TYR A 109 27.21 13.55 -18.09
CA TYR A 109 27.27 12.09 -18.12
C TYR A 109 25.92 11.41 -18.46
N PRO A 110 24.76 11.95 -18.03
CA PRO A 110 23.46 11.47 -18.51
C PRO A 110 23.32 11.55 -20.04
N GLN A 111 23.65 12.70 -20.64
CA GLN A 111 23.60 12.89 -22.10
C GLN A 111 24.56 11.95 -22.84
N ASP A 112 25.80 11.83 -22.35
CA ASP A 112 26.79 10.89 -22.88
C ASP A 112 26.25 9.43 -22.83
N SER A 113 25.60 9.05 -21.72
CA SER A 113 25.05 7.71 -21.52
C SER A 113 23.88 7.44 -22.44
N ALA A 114 22.95 8.40 -22.59
CA ALA A 114 21.83 8.29 -23.52
C ALA A 114 22.32 8.13 -24.96
N ALA A 115 23.32 8.90 -25.37
CA ALA A 115 23.92 8.80 -26.69
C ALA A 115 24.61 7.43 -26.90
N ALA A 116 25.31 6.90 -25.89
CA ALA A 116 25.94 5.58 -25.95
C ALA A 116 24.93 4.42 -25.97
N ALA A 117 23.76 4.59 -25.36
CA ALA A 117 22.70 3.59 -25.29
C ALA A 117 21.80 3.56 -26.54
N GLY A 118 21.68 4.70 -27.25
CA GLY A 118 20.78 4.83 -28.39
C GLY A 118 19.32 4.60 -27.98
N ASP A 119 18.63 3.69 -28.67
CA ASP A 119 17.22 3.38 -28.40
C ASP A 119 16.99 2.78 -27.00
N ARG A 120 18.03 2.20 -26.38
CA ARG A 120 17.99 1.64 -25.03
C ARG A 120 18.28 2.67 -23.93
N LYS A 121 18.21 3.97 -24.20
CA LYS A 121 18.50 5.01 -23.20
C LYS A 121 17.66 4.92 -21.92
N TYR A 122 16.44 4.40 -21.98
CA TYR A 122 15.60 4.20 -20.79
C TYR A 122 15.97 2.96 -19.96
N ASP A 123 16.86 2.11 -20.48
CA ASP A 123 17.43 0.96 -19.76
C ASP A 123 18.72 1.37 -19.00
N VAL A 124 19.13 2.64 -19.09
CA VAL A 124 20.22 3.21 -18.30
C VAL A 124 19.62 4.03 -17.16
N TYR A 125 19.79 3.54 -15.93
CA TYR A 125 19.27 4.16 -14.73
C TYR A 125 20.38 4.94 -14.02
N MET A 126 20.35 6.26 -14.13
CA MET A 126 21.35 7.13 -13.49
C MET A 126 21.11 7.16 -11.98
N GLY A 127 22.06 6.64 -11.19
CA GLY A 127 21.91 6.51 -9.74
C GLY A 127 21.88 7.84 -9.00
N ILE A 128 21.00 8.00 -8.02
CA ILE A 128 20.97 9.14 -7.09
C ILE A 128 21.05 8.59 -5.67
N ASP A 129 22.12 8.88 -4.95
CA ASP A 129 22.25 8.48 -3.55
C ASP A 129 21.54 9.49 -2.63
N VAL A 130 20.41 9.09 -2.05
CA VAL A 130 19.60 9.98 -1.21
C VAL A 130 20.32 10.39 0.07
N PHE A 131 21.34 9.65 0.54
CA PHE A 131 22.17 10.11 1.65
C PHE A 131 23.09 11.29 1.27
N GLY A 132 23.29 11.54 -0.03
CA GLY A 132 24.06 12.67 -0.52
C GLY A 132 25.56 12.42 -0.67
N ARG A 133 26.03 11.17 -0.66
CA ARG A 133 27.47 10.87 -0.72
C ARG A 133 27.99 11.06 -2.15
N ASN A 134 28.49 12.26 -2.43
CA ASN A 134 29.04 12.66 -3.73
C ASN A 134 28.06 12.55 -4.91
N THR A 135 26.75 12.46 -4.63
CA THR A 135 25.72 12.44 -5.68
C THR A 135 25.56 13.81 -6.30
N TYR A 136 25.24 13.85 -7.60
CA TYR A 136 24.86 15.11 -8.24
C TYR A 136 23.66 15.74 -7.52
N GLY A 137 23.69 17.05 -7.31
CA GLY A 137 22.63 17.78 -6.59
C GLY A 137 22.63 17.61 -5.06
N GLY A 138 23.46 16.73 -4.49
CA GLY A 138 23.61 16.61 -3.02
C GLY A 138 22.64 15.65 -2.31
N GLY A 139 21.65 15.07 -2.99
CA GLY A 139 20.73 14.09 -2.42
C GLY A 139 19.80 14.71 -1.37
N GLN A 140 19.35 13.92 -0.39
CA GLN A 140 18.53 14.39 0.74
C GLN A 140 17.30 15.19 0.24
N TRP A 141 17.10 16.40 0.79
CA TRP A 141 16.05 17.34 0.37
C TRP A 141 16.31 18.01 -0.99
N ASP A 142 17.50 17.87 -1.55
CA ASP A 142 17.89 18.40 -2.87
C ASP A 142 17.90 17.31 -3.96
N THR A 143 17.34 16.12 -3.67
CA THR A 143 17.24 15.00 -4.64
C THR A 143 16.60 15.43 -5.96
N ASN A 144 15.65 16.36 -5.93
CA ASN A 144 14.98 16.88 -7.12
C ASN A 144 15.93 17.55 -8.10
N VAL A 145 17.06 18.10 -7.66
CA VAL A 145 18.05 18.74 -8.54
C VAL A 145 18.62 17.74 -9.55
N ALA A 146 18.89 16.51 -9.10
CA ALA A 146 19.31 15.44 -10.00
C ALA A 146 18.16 14.96 -10.88
N LEU A 147 16.96 14.77 -10.30
CA LEU A 147 15.77 14.33 -11.05
C LEU A 147 15.43 15.30 -12.20
N ASP A 148 15.46 16.61 -11.95
CA ASP A 148 15.13 17.63 -12.95
C ASP A 148 16.11 17.59 -14.14
N LEU A 149 17.42 17.40 -13.87
CA LEU A 149 18.42 17.25 -14.92
C LEU A 149 18.19 15.96 -15.74
N LEU A 150 18.00 14.82 -15.07
CA LEU A 150 17.78 13.54 -15.74
C LEU A 150 16.49 13.54 -16.57
N LYS A 151 15.44 14.20 -16.07
CA LYS A 151 14.18 14.37 -16.80
C LYS A 151 14.37 15.19 -18.06
N LYS A 152 15.14 16.28 -17.97
CA LYS A 152 15.50 17.14 -19.10
C LYS A 152 16.32 16.40 -20.15
N ASP A 153 17.25 15.54 -19.72
CA ASP A 153 18.10 14.74 -20.61
C ASP A 153 17.41 13.48 -21.14
N ASP A 154 16.13 13.27 -20.79
CA ASP A 154 15.26 12.21 -21.31
C ASP A 154 15.89 10.80 -21.17
N ILE A 155 16.37 10.52 -19.95
CA ILE A 155 16.99 9.26 -19.53
C ILE A 155 16.40 8.79 -18.18
N SER A 156 16.51 7.49 -17.87
CA SER A 156 15.99 6.94 -16.62
C SER A 156 16.86 7.27 -15.40
N THR A 157 16.25 7.17 -14.21
CA THR A 157 16.88 7.41 -12.91
C THR A 157 16.77 6.17 -12.01
N ALA A 158 17.72 5.98 -11.10
CA ALA A 158 17.63 5.02 -10.01
C ALA A 158 17.82 5.71 -8.65
N ILE A 159 16.82 5.63 -7.78
CA ILE A 159 16.87 6.20 -6.43
C ILE A 159 17.53 5.18 -5.50
N PHE A 160 18.73 5.50 -5.01
CA PHE A 160 19.48 4.68 -4.07
C PHE A 160 19.27 5.14 -2.63
N ALA A 161 18.99 4.19 -1.75
CA ALA A 161 18.83 4.40 -0.30
C ALA A 161 17.80 5.49 0.10
N PRO A 162 16.55 5.49 -0.43
CA PRO A 162 15.50 6.41 0.04
C PRO A 162 15.12 6.20 1.52
N GLY A 163 15.58 5.08 2.13
CA GLY A 163 15.51 4.83 3.57
C GLY A 163 16.16 5.92 4.43
N TRP A 164 16.99 6.80 3.86
CA TRP A 164 17.52 8.00 4.50
C TRP A 164 16.48 8.76 5.34
N ILE A 165 15.25 8.91 4.83
CA ILE A 165 14.17 9.65 5.50
C ILE A 165 13.87 9.03 6.88
N TYR A 166 13.76 7.71 6.92
CA TYR A 166 13.48 6.95 8.14
C TYR A 166 14.73 6.84 9.02
N GLU A 167 15.86 6.43 8.45
CA GLU A 167 17.10 6.14 9.17
C GLU A 167 17.72 7.36 9.85
N THR A 168 17.43 8.56 9.34
CA THR A 168 17.94 9.82 9.91
C THR A 168 16.91 10.57 10.75
N ASN A 169 15.73 9.99 11.00
CA ASN A 169 14.65 10.58 11.79
C ASN A 169 14.32 12.02 11.36
N GLN A 170 14.08 12.22 10.07
CA GLN A 170 13.78 13.55 9.55
C GLN A 170 12.55 14.16 10.24
N PRO A 171 12.61 15.44 10.66
CA PRO A 171 11.52 16.09 11.38
C PRO A 171 10.34 16.44 10.45
N PRO A 172 9.16 16.73 11.01
CA PRO A 172 8.79 16.59 12.43
C PRO A 172 8.52 15.12 12.84
N ASP A 173 8.20 14.28 11.86
CA ASP A 173 7.94 12.86 11.99
C ASP A 173 8.14 12.18 10.63
N PHE A 174 8.24 10.85 10.63
CA PHE A 174 8.50 10.06 9.42
C PHE A 174 7.44 10.27 8.34
N GLN A 175 6.15 10.31 8.69
CA GLN A 175 5.06 10.44 7.71
C GLN A 175 5.10 11.79 7.00
N SER A 176 5.27 12.87 7.76
CA SER A 176 5.40 14.22 7.23
C SER A 176 6.65 14.35 6.34
N ALA A 177 7.79 13.85 6.81
CA ALA A 177 9.05 13.89 6.06
C ALA A 177 8.99 13.03 4.78
N GLN A 178 8.37 11.85 4.85
CA GLN A 178 8.20 10.97 3.70
C GLN A 178 7.30 11.61 2.64
N ASN A 179 6.15 12.16 3.03
CA ASN A 179 5.24 12.83 2.09
C ASN A 179 5.90 14.04 1.43
N ARG A 180 6.67 14.83 2.21
CA ARG A 180 7.48 15.92 1.68
C ARG A 180 8.47 15.43 0.63
N TRP A 181 9.25 14.40 0.96
CA TRP A 181 10.32 13.93 0.08
C TRP A 181 9.77 13.32 -1.21
N TRP A 182 8.74 12.48 -1.14
CA TRP A 182 8.08 11.95 -2.34
C TRP A 182 7.35 13.04 -3.13
N GLY A 183 6.87 14.10 -2.47
CA GLY A 183 6.34 15.28 -3.15
C GLY A 183 7.39 16.01 -4.01
N LEU A 184 8.67 16.00 -3.59
CA LEU A 184 9.77 16.51 -4.43
C LEU A 184 9.95 15.65 -5.69
N VAL A 185 9.91 14.32 -5.52
CA VAL A 185 10.00 13.38 -6.65
C VAL A 185 8.82 13.56 -7.60
N GLU A 186 7.59 13.67 -7.08
CA GLU A 186 6.38 13.88 -7.88
C GLU A 186 6.47 15.19 -8.68
N LYS A 187 6.97 16.28 -8.07
CA LYS A 187 7.11 17.57 -8.74
C LYS A 187 8.08 17.51 -9.93
N SER A 188 9.17 16.76 -9.81
CA SER A 188 10.18 16.61 -10.87
C SER A 188 9.79 15.57 -11.93
N TRP A 189 9.21 14.44 -11.51
CA TRP A 189 9.06 13.26 -12.35
C TRP A 189 7.61 12.99 -12.79
N GLY A 190 6.64 13.56 -12.07
CA GLY A 190 5.21 13.33 -12.23
C GLY A 190 4.70 12.10 -11.46
N VAL A 191 3.39 11.89 -11.53
CA VAL A 191 2.70 10.75 -10.93
C VAL A 191 2.79 9.55 -11.87
N LEU A 192 3.47 8.49 -11.44
CA LEU A 192 3.73 7.31 -12.29
C LEU A 192 2.66 6.22 -12.19
N GLN A 193 1.86 6.20 -11.12
CA GLN A 193 0.83 5.18 -10.91
C GLN A 193 -0.52 5.83 -10.64
N SER A 194 -1.55 5.26 -11.25
CA SER A 194 -2.96 5.62 -11.07
C SER A 194 -3.75 4.38 -10.68
N TYR A 195 -4.68 4.55 -9.76
CA TYR A 195 -5.61 3.52 -9.28
C TYR A 195 -6.91 4.19 -8.79
N PRO A 196 -8.06 3.52 -8.92
CA PRO A 196 -8.22 2.19 -9.52
C PRO A 196 -8.06 2.18 -11.04
N LYS A 197 -7.61 1.05 -11.57
CA LYS A 197 -7.65 0.71 -13.01
C LYS A 197 -8.67 -0.38 -13.32
N GLU A 198 -9.01 -1.20 -12.33
CA GLU A 198 -9.90 -2.35 -12.43
C GLU A 198 -10.78 -2.44 -11.17
N LEU A 199 -11.90 -3.16 -11.28
CA LEU A 199 -12.78 -3.50 -10.17
C LEU A 199 -12.61 -4.99 -9.79
N PRO A 200 -12.82 -5.35 -8.51
CA PRO A 200 -13.14 -4.46 -7.39
C PRO A 200 -11.93 -3.65 -6.93
N PHE A 201 -12.18 -2.45 -6.43
CA PHE A 201 -11.19 -1.59 -5.79
C PHE A 201 -11.47 -1.51 -4.29
N TYR A 202 -10.44 -1.72 -3.47
CA TYR A 202 -10.53 -1.62 -2.01
C TYR A 202 -9.31 -0.94 -1.42
N SER A 203 -9.54 -0.03 -0.49
CA SER A 203 -8.51 0.58 0.35
C SER A 203 -9.04 0.83 1.74
N ASP A 204 -8.39 0.26 2.75
CA ASP A 204 -8.51 0.63 4.18
C ASP A 204 -7.36 1.52 4.65
N PHE A 205 -6.53 2.01 3.72
CA PHE A 205 -5.38 2.90 3.97
C PHE A 205 -4.31 2.28 4.88
N ASP A 206 -4.30 0.96 5.00
CA ASP A 206 -3.34 0.22 5.81
C ASP A 206 -1.94 0.31 5.18
N GLN A 207 -0.95 0.81 5.92
CA GLN A 207 0.44 0.89 5.48
C GLN A 207 1.25 -0.39 5.75
N GLY A 208 0.59 -1.45 6.23
CA GLY A 208 1.22 -2.68 6.67
C GLY A 208 1.85 -2.55 8.07
N HIS A 209 1.36 -1.62 8.89
CA HIS A 209 1.74 -1.48 10.29
C HIS A 209 0.67 -0.70 11.07
N GLY A 210 0.66 -0.87 12.39
CA GLY A 210 -0.22 -0.12 13.29
C GLY A 210 0.05 -0.44 14.76
N TYR A 211 -0.55 0.33 15.66
CA TYR A 211 -0.45 0.12 17.11
C TYR A 211 -1.47 -0.87 17.66
N GLN A 212 -2.49 -1.17 16.86
CA GLN A 212 -3.57 -2.11 17.13
C GLN A 212 -4.07 -2.68 15.80
N VAL A 213 -4.85 -3.75 15.86
CA VAL A 213 -5.53 -4.31 14.70
C VAL A 213 -7.03 -4.16 14.94
N CYS A 214 -7.69 -3.45 14.03
CA CYS A 214 -9.14 -3.31 14.04
C CYS A 214 -9.74 -3.97 12.80
N TYR A 215 -10.96 -4.47 12.94
CA TYR A 215 -11.78 -4.98 11.86
C TYR A 215 -13.22 -4.55 12.06
N GLU A 216 -13.75 -3.81 11.08
CA GLU A 216 -15.08 -3.19 11.14
C GLU A 216 -15.28 -2.35 12.41
N GLY A 217 -14.28 -1.55 12.77
CA GLY A 217 -14.23 -0.70 13.96
C GLY A 217 -14.05 -1.45 15.28
N ARG A 218 -14.02 -2.78 15.27
CA ARG A 218 -13.74 -3.58 16.47
C ARG A 218 -12.26 -3.90 16.58
N GLN A 219 -11.66 -3.58 17.71
CA GLN A 219 -10.30 -4.00 18.04
C GLN A 219 -10.24 -5.53 18.22
N VAL A 220 -9.40 -6.20 17.42
CA VAL A 220 -9.13 -7.66 17.49
C VAL A 220 -7.76 -7.97 18.10
N SER A 221 -6.86 -6.98 18.15
CA SER A 221 -5.59 -7.04 18.87
C SER A 221 -5.19 -5.64 19.32
N GLY A 222 -4.69 -5.50 20.55
CA GLY A 222 -4.11 -4.25 21.07
C GLY A 222 -2.59 -4.17 20.98
N ASN A 223 -1.95 -5.14 20.31
CA ASN A 223 -0.49 -5.15 20.15
C ASN A 223 -0.09 -4.37 18.90
N PRO A 224 1.06 -3.67 18.93
CA PRO A 224 1.65 -3.11 17.72
C PRO A 224 2.09 -4.22 16.77
N TRP A 225 2.04 -3.95 15.48
CA TRP A 225 2.31 -4.94 14.45
C TRP A 225 2.87 -4.29 13.18
N ASN A 226 3.61 -5.09 12.41
CA ASN A 226 4.05 -4.75 11.07
C ASN A 226 3.99 -6.00 10.17
N ASN A 227 3.35 -5.86 9.02
CA ASN A 227 3.32 -6.83 7.95
C ASN A 227 3.04 -6.08 6.64
N ILE A 228 4.07 -5.80 5.85
CA ILE A 228 3.94 -5.02 4.61
C ILE A 228 3.04 -5.70 3.57
N SER A 229 2.81 -7.02 3.67
CA SER A 229 1.86 -7.73 2.81
C SER A 229 0.40 -7.34 3.09
N CYS A 230 0.14 -6.68 4.23
CA CYS A 230 -1.16 -6.10 4.54
C CYS A 230 -1.39 -4.75 3.86
N GLN A 231 -0.34 -4.09 3.33
CA GLN A 231 -0.47 -2.75 2.75
C GLN A 231 -1.58 -2.72 1.69
N SER A 232 -2.49 -1.75 1.81
CA SER A 232 -3.51 -1.46 0.80
C SER A 232 -3.04 -0.38 -0.15
N PHE A 233 -3.84 -0.07 -1.18
CA PHE A 233 -3.66 1.17 -1.94
C PHE A 233 -3.61 2.37 -0.98
N GLN A 234 -2.65 3.26 -1.19
CA GLN A 234 -2.41 4.42 -0.33
C GLN A 234 -2.96 5.69 -0.99
N PRO A 235 -3.47 6.66 -0.24
CA PRO A 235 -3.94 7.90 -0.84
C PRO A 235 -2.76 8.78 -1.28
N MET A 236 -3.02 9.60 -2.31
CA MET A 236 -2.11 10.61 -2.83
C MET A 236 -2.28 11.93 -2.06
N LEU A 237 -1.76 11.97 -0.84
CA LEU A 237 -1.85 13.16 0.00
C LEU A 237 -0.87 14.22 -0.48
N LYS A 238 -1.39 15.43 -0.76
CA LYS A 238 -0.55 16.52 -1.27
C LYS A 238 0.22 17.15 -0.12
N TYR A 239 1.54 17.21 -0.28
CA TYR A 239 2.36 18.04 0.59
C TYR A 239 2.25 19.52 0.17
N THR A 240 1.73 20.37 1.05
CA THR A 240 1.44 21.79 0.76
C THR A 240 2.57 22.76 1.12
N GLY A 241 3.76 22.25 1.49
CA GLY A 241 4.91 23.06 1.90
C GLY A 241 4.92 23.41 3.39
N ASP A 242 6.10 23.68 3.95
CA ASP A 242 6.26 24.05 5.37
C ASP A 242 5.73 25.46 5.69
N GLU A 243 5.66 26.35 4.68
CA GLU A 243 5.29 27.76 4.86
C GLU A 243 3.77 28.00 4.80
N VAL A 244 2.98 27.02 4.35
CA VAL A 244 1.52 27.14 4.22
C VAL A 244 0.87 26.37 5.36
N GLN A 245 0.57 27.05 6.46
CA GLN A 245 -0.37 26.51 7.44
C GLN A 245 -1.76 26.50 6.81
N THR A 246 -2.13 25.37 6.20
CA THR A 246 -3.49 25.21 5.71
C THR A 246 -4.44 25.11 6.91
N PRO A 247 -5.61 25.76 6.88
CA PRO A 247 -6.58 25.68 7.96
C PRO A 247 -7.04 24.23 8.22
N VAL A 248 -7.02 23.38 7.20
CA VAL A 248 -7.39 21.97 7.26
C VAL A 248 -6.29 21.13 6.61
N GLN A 249 -5.98 19.99 7.21
CA GLN A 249 -4.98 19.04 6.73
C GLN A 249 -5.56 17.63 6.66
N THR A 250 -5.21 16.90 5.62
CA THR A 250 -5.47 15.48 5.47
C THR A 250 -4.19 14.69 5.75
N SER A 251 -4.27 13.64 6.57
CA SER A 251 -3.14 12.77 6.89
C SER A 251 -3.59 11.32 7.09
N ILE A 252 -2.65 10.38 7.06
CA ILE A 252 -2.90 9.02 7.55
C ILE A 252 -2.71 9.01 9.07
N ASN A 253 -3.71 8.52 9.80
CA ASN A 253 -3.69 8.43 11.25
C ASN A 253 -3.64 6.96 11.73
N PHE A 254 -2.68 6.68 12.61
CA PHE A 254 -2.46 5.37 13.25
C PHE A 254 -2.88 5.35 14.74
N LYS A 255 -3.21 6.50 15.30
CA LYS A 255 -3.45 6.69 16.74
C LYS A 255 -4.92 6.64 17.13
N ASP A 256 -5.79 7.10 16.24
CA ASP A 256 -7.24 7.06 16.46
C ASP A 256 -7.78 5.63 16.36
N GLU A 257 -9.06 5.41 16.64
CA GLU A 257 -9.69 4.11 16.43
C GLU A 257 -9.81 3.82 14.93
N GLN A 258 -9.09 2.83 14.40
CA GLN A 258 -9.18 2.44 12.98
C GLN A 258 -10.47 1.66 12.69
N PHE A 259 -10.97 1.79 11.46
CA PHE A 259 -12.06 0.92 10.98
C PHE A 259 -11.55 -0.46 10.58
N SER A 260 -10.48 -0.56 9.82
CA SER A 260 -9.85 -1.82 9.43
C SER A 260 -8.35 -1.63 9.26
N GLY A 261 -7.56 -2.66 9.57
CA GLY A 261 -6.11 -2.60 9.41
C GLY A 261 -5.44 -1.70 10.44
N GLY A 262 -4.41 -0.98 10.02
CA GLY A 262 -3.53 -0.19 10.88
C GLY A 262 -3.65 1.33 10.75
N GLY A 263 -4.37 1.86 9.76
CA GLY A 263 -4.48 3.29 9.52
C GLY A 263 -5.88 3.74 9.05
N CYS A 264 -6.10 5.04 8.98
CA CYS A 264 -7.25 5.66 8.33
C CYS A 264 -6.85 7.03 7.77
N VAL A 265 -7.64 7.58 6.83
CA VAL A 265 -7.46 8.97 6.39
C VAL A 265 -8.19 9.87 7.37
N THR A 266 -7.51 10.84 7.97
CA THR A 266 -8.10 11.83 8.87
C THR A 266 -7.97 13.23 8.29
N VAL A 267 -9.06 13.98 8.33
CA VAL A 267 -9.11 15.40 8.00
C VAL A 267 -9.30 16.18 9.30
N LYS A 268 -8.33 17.03 9.63
CA LYS A 268 -8.30 17.79 10.89
C LYS A 268 -7.91 19.24 10.65
N GLY A 269 -8.52 20.14 11.42
CA GLY A 269 -8.13 21.56 11.44
C GLY A 269 -9.30 22.46 11.82
N SER A 270 -9.36 23.63 11.20
CA SER A 270 -10.41 24.63 11.36
C SER A 270 -11.06 24.88 9.99
N LEU A 271 -12.32 24.48 9.85
CA LEU A 271 -13.08 24.66 8.62
C LEU A 271 -14.07 25.82 8.80
N GLU A 272 -14.14 26.69 7.81
CA GLU A 272 -15.10 27.79 7.80
C GLU A 272 -16.54 27.31 7.58
N GLN A 273 -17.48 27.96 8.25
CA GLN A 273 -18.90 27.71 8.00
C GLN A 273 -19.20 27.98 6.51
N ASN A 274 -20.02 27.12 5.91
CA ASN A 274 -20.38 27.16 4.48
C ASN A 274 -19.25 26.84 3.47
N VAL A 275 -18.05 26.49 3.91
CA VAL A 275 -16.98 26.00 3.00
C VAL A 275 -17.06 24.48 2.82
N ILE A 276 -16.75 24.04 1.60
CA ILE A 276 -16.51 22.64 1.27
C ILE A 276 -15.00 22.48 1.06
N PHE A 277 -14.39 21.64 1.89
CA PHE A 277 -13.03 21.16 1.67
C PHE A 277 -13.09 19.89 0.81
N SER A 278 -12.20 19.77 -0.18
CA SER A 278 -12.13 18.61 -1.04
C SER A 278 -10.67 18.30 -1.33
N GLU A 279 -10.27 17.03 -1.17
CA GLU A 279 -8.93 16.56 -1.49
C GLU A 279 -8.99 15.24 -2.25
N GLN A 280 -8.25 15.16 -3.35
CA GLN A 280 -8.17 13.95 -4.16
C GLN A 280 -7.32 12.91 -3.44
N LEU A 281 -7.93 11.79 -3.07
CA LEU A 281 -7.24 10.66 -2.45
C LEU A 281 -6.64 9.72 -3.49
N PHE A 282 -7.33 9.51 -4.61
CA PHE A 282 -6.89 8.57 -5.64
C PHE A 282 -7.01 9.18 -7.03
N ASN A 283 -5.96 8.99 -7.84
CA ASN A 283 -5.96 9.31 -9.27
C ASN A 283 -6.35 8.06 -10.06
N GLY A 284 -7.57 8.04 -10.57
CA GLY A 284 -8.14 6.88 -11.25
C GLY A 284 -7.72 6.75 -12.72
N GLY A 285 -7.81 5.53 -13.22
CA GLY A 285 -7.74 5.19 -14.65
C GLY A 285 -8.76 4.11 -15.02
N LEU A 286 -9.83 3.99 -14.23
CA LEU A 286 -10.81 2.92 -14.34
C LEU A 286 -11.81 3.27 -15.45
N SER A 287 -11.79 2.50 -16.53
CA SER A 287 -12.85 2.57 -17.54
C SER A 287 -14.13 2.05 -16.92
N MET A 288 -15.17 2.88 -16.92
CA MET A 288 -16.46 2.50 -16.36
C MET A 288 -17.19 1.57 -17.34
N GLU A 289 -18.13 0.76 -16.86
CA GLU A 289 -19.02 -0.05 -17.70
C GLU A 289 -20.46 0.50 -17.62
N ASP A 290 -21.32 0.14 -18.57
CA ASP A 290 -22.75 0.46 -18.47
C ASP A 290 -23.38 -0.38 -17.36
N GLY A 291 -24.12 0.26 -16.46
CA GLY A 291 -24.77 -0.43 -15.34
C GLY A 291 -24.66 0.38 -14.04
N SER A 292 -24.40 -0.31 -12.93
CA SER A 292 -24.21 0.33 -11.63
C SER A 292 -23.01 -0.24 -10.90
N VAL A 293 -22.35 0.64 -10.15
CA VAL A 293 -21.30 0.27 -9.19
C VAL A 293 -21.82 0.50 -7.79
N LEU A 294 -21.52 -0.44 -6.89
CA LEU A 294 -21.74 -0.31 -5.47
C LEU A 294 -20.50 0.28 -4.84
N LEU A 295 -20.70 1.35 -4.08
CA LEU A 295 -19.66 2.03 -3.32
C LEU A 295 -19.95 1.88 -1.82
N PHE A 296 -18.95 1.47 -1.06
CA PHE A 296 -18.97 1.43 0.40
C PHE A 296 -17.86 2.30 0.97
N TYR A 297 -18.15 2.97 2.08
CA TYR A 297 -17.16 3.74 2.83
C TYR A 297 -17.57 3.85 4.29
N SER A 298 -16.60 3.97 5.19
CA SER A 298 -16.86 4.12 6.62
C SER A 298 -16.34 5.46 7.13
N VAL A 299 -17.11 6.11 7.99
CA VAL A 299 -16.80 7.43 8.55
C VAL A 299 -16.90 7.41 10.06
N ASN A 300 -15.93 8.04 10.72
CA ASN A 300 -16.00 8.45 12.12
C ASN A 300 -15.79 9.97 12.16
N ALA A 301 -16.77 10.72 12.61
CA ALA A 301 -16.74 12.18 12.53
C ALA A 301 -17.34 12.82 13.78
N ASP A 302 -16.78 13.96 14.19
CA ASP A 302 -17.36 14.77 15.26
C ASP A 302 -18.79 15.20 14.90
N ALA A 303 -19.63 15.45 15.90
CA ALA A 303 -21.07 15.64 15.74
C ALA A 303 -21.48 16.70 14.70
N ASN A 304 -20.66 17.74 14.48
CA ASN A 304 -20.91 18.82 13.53
C ASN A 304 -20.16 18.67 12.20
N CYS A 305 -19.37 17.62 12.03
CA CYS A 305 -18.61 17.35 10.82
C CYS A 305 -19.40 16.41 9.90
N VAL A 306 -19.36 16.69 8.60
CA VAL A 306 -19.97 15.87 7.54
C VAL A 306 -18.87 15.48 6.57
N VAL A 307 -18.85 14.20 6.19
CA VAL A 307 -17.93 13.61 5.22
C VAL A 307 -18.74 12.95 4.12
N GLY A 308 -18.32 13.18 2.88
CA GLY A 308 -18.75 12.45 1.71
C GLY A 308 -17.57 12.12 0.81
N LEU A 309 -17.86 11.54 -0.34
CA LEU A 309 -16.90 11.30 -1.41
C LEU A 309 -17.35 12.01 -2.68
N SER A 310 -16.41 12.44 -3.53
CA SER A 310 -16.75 12.78 -4.91
C SER A 310 -15.95 11.97 -5.91
N LEU A 311 -16.65 11.50 -6.94
CA LEU A 311 -16.09 10.79 -8.07
C LEU A 311 -15.97 11.74 -9.24
N ASP A 312 -14.75 11.93 -9.75
CA ASP A 312 -14.48 12.70 -10.96
C ASP A 312 -14.42 11.76 -12.16
N LEU A 313 -15.20 12.08 -13.18
CA LEU A 313 -15.39 11.29 -14.38
C LEU A 313 -15.00 12.12 -15.60
N SER A 314 -14.30 11.52 -16.56
CA SER A 314 -13.96 12.17 -17.82
C SER A 314 -14.47 11.37 -19.02
N SER A 315 -14.87 12.07 -20.07
CA SER A 315 -15.27 11.49 -21.35
C SER A 315 -14.72 12.33 -22.50
N ARG A 316 -14.14 11.69 -23.51
CA ARG A 316 -13.67 12.41 -24.71
C ARG A 316 -14.80 13.13 -25.45
N ASN A 317 -16.02 12.58 -25.40
CA ASN A 317 -17.16 13.08 -26.19
C ASN A 317 -18.12 13.94 -25.36
N LYS A 318 -18.24 13.66 -24.05
CA LYS A 318 -19.21 14.33 -23.16
C LYS A 318 -18.58 15.33 -22.19
N GLY A 319 -17.25 15.45 -22.18
CA GLY A 319 -16.51 16.29 -21.24
C GLY A 319 -16.38 15.67 -19.85
N ASN A 320 -15.93 16.49 -18.90
CA ASN A 320 -15.73 16.09 -17.51
C ASN A 320 -17.01 16.30 -16.69
N THR A 321 -17.24 15.43 -15.71
CA THR A 321 -18.37 15.52 -14.78
C THR A 321 -17.96 14.99 -13.41
N SER A 322 -18.75 15.30 -12.39
CA SER A 322 -18.48 14.85 -11.02
C SER A 322 -19.76 14.45 -10.29
N ILE A 323 -19.63 13.46 -9.41
CA ILE A 323 -20.73 12.90 -8.61
C ILE A 323 -20.38 13.04 -7.15
N LEU A 324 -21.21 13.76 -6.37
CA LEU A 324 -21.08 13.79 -4.91
C LEU A 324 -21.88 12.65 -4.29
N ILE A 325 -21.28 11.95 -3.33
CA ILE A 325 -21.87 10.84 -2.58
C ILE A 325 -21.81 11.19 -1.10
N ALA A 326 -22.97 11.32 -0.45
CA ALA A 326 -23.05 11.68 0.96
C ALA A 326 -24.39 11.25 1.58
N ASP A 327 -24.42 11.15 2.92
CA ASP A 327 -25.63 10.85 3.67
C ASP A 327 -26.49 12.11 3.93
N ASP A 328 -25.87 13.28 3.99
CA ASP A 328 -26.56 14.56 4.08
C ASP A 328 -26.22 15.44 2.87
N ILE A 329 -26.79 15.07 1.72
CA ILE A 329 -26.70 15.88 0.49
C ILE A 329 -27.18 17.30 0.72
N THR A 330 -28.17 17.51 1.61
CA THR A 330 -28.78 18.84 1.80
C THR A 330 -27.79 19.85 2.37
N THR A 331 -26.91 19.40 3.29
CA THR A 331 -25.84 20.24 3.84
C THR A 331 -24.85 20.67 2.76
N PHE A 332 -24.52 19.81 1.79
CA PHE A 332 -23.68 20.19 0.64
C PHE A 332 -24.42 21.07 -0.37
N HIS A 333 -25.71 20.81 -0.59
CA HIS A 333 -26.53 21.57 -1.52
C HIS A 333 -26.77 23.01 -1.08
N ARG A 334 -26.91 23.31 0.21
CA ARG A 334 -27.21 24.67 0.70
C ARG A 334 -26.02 25.63 0.59
N LYS A 335 -24.80 25.10 0.47
CA LYS A 335 -23.55 25.87 0.34
C LYS A 335 -23.27 26.27 -1.12
N LYS A 336 -24.35 26.43 -1.89
CA LYS A 336 -24.43 26.42 -3.36
C LYS A 336 -23.95 27.69 -4.06
N GLN A 337 -22.93 28.38 -3.58
CA GLN A 337 -22.47 29.54 -4.33
C GLN A 337 -21.81 29.18 -5.68
N ASN A 338 -21.42 27.91 -5.96
CA ASN A 338 -20.64 27.58 -7.19
C ASN A 338 -21.01 26.33 -8.03
N ARG A 339 -22.15 25.62 -7.86
CA ARG A 339 -22.47 24.39 -8.67
C ARG A 339 -21.29 23.40 -8.81
N MET A 340 -20.61 23.07 -7.69
CA MET A 340 -19.36 22.29 -7.70
C MET A 340 -19.47 20.87 -8.27
N TYR A 341 -20.66 20.26 -8.22
CA TYR A 341 -20.88 18.87 -8.68
C TYR A 341 -22.04 18.78 -9.67
N CYS A 342 -21.89 17.91 -10.68
CA CYS A 342 -22.91 17.73 -11.71
C CYS A 342 -24.10 16.89 -11.25
N SER A 343 -23.86 15.92 -10.35
CA SER A 343 -24.91 15.05 -9.80
C SER A 343 -24.62 14.67 -8.35
N TYR A 344 -25.65 14.16 -7.68
CA TYR A 344 -25.65 13.85 -6.25
C TYR A 344 -26.30 12.48 -6.05
N VAL A 345 -25.65 11.61 -5.28
CA VAL A 345 -26.12 10.27 -4.94
C VAL A 345 -26.18 10.14 -3.43
N GLN A 346 -27.37 9.84 -2.93
CA GLN A 346 -27.60 9.66 -1.50
C GLN A 346 -26.96 8.34 -1.08
N SER A 347 -26.16 8.35 -0.01
CA SER A 347 -25.70 7.12 0.62
C SER A 347 -26.60 6.75 1.81
N ASP A 348 -26.82 5.45 1.96
CA ASP A 348 -27.62 4.86 3.02
C ASP A 348 -26.71 4.29 4.11
N LYS A 349 -27.13 4.44 5.36
CA LYS A 349 -26.45 3.79 6.49
C LYS A 349 -26.68 2.30 6.42
N VAL A 350 -25.60 1.53 6.43
CA VAL A 350 -25.64 0.07 6.52
C VAL A 350 -25.76 -0.31 7.99
N ALA A 351 -26.67 -1.22 8.32
CA ALA A 351 -26.78 -1.74 9.67
C ALA A 351 -25.44 -2.37 10.09
N PRO A 352 -24.92 -2.05 11.29
CA PRO A 352 -23.66 -2.62 11.73
C PRO A 352 -23.80 -4.14 11.87
N GLN A 353 -22.84 -4.90 11.35
CA GLN A 353 -22.80 -6.36 11.52
C GLN A 353 -22.52 -6.76 12.98
N ALA A 354 -21.92 -5.86 13.78
CA ALA A 354 -21.63 -6.05 15.19
C ALA A 354 -22.16 -4.88 16.05
N PRO A 355 -22.78 -5.14 17.22
CA PRO A 355 -23.33 -4.09 18.10
C PRO A 355 -22.29 -3.08 18.63
N ASP A 356 -21.02 -3.45 18.64
CA ASP A 356 -19.93 -2.70 19.31
C ASP A 356 -19.23 -1.67 18.40
N ASN A 357 -19.78 -1.37 17.22
CA ASN A 357 -19.19 -0.40 16.28
C ASN A 357 -19.50 1.05 16.66
N GLN A 358 -19.18 1.47 17.90
CA GLN A 358 -19.82 2.62 18.56
C GLN A 358 -19.54 3.98 17.88
N ASN A 359 -18.45 4.11 17.11
CA ASN A 359 -18.05 5.39 16.51
C ASN A 359 -17.99 5.41 14.96
N TRP A 360 -17.96 4.24 14.32
CA TRP A 360 -17.88 4.14 12.86
C TRP A 360 -19.25 3.88 12.23
N VAL A 361 -19.59 4.71 11.25
CA VAL A 361 -20.81 4.53 10.44
C VAL A 361 -20.42 4.03 9.06
N LEU A 362 -20.98 2.90 8.65
CA LEU A 362 -20.83 2.33 7.32
C LEU A 362 -21.91 2.90 6.39
N TYR A 363 -21.49 3.38 5.23
CA TYR A 363 -22.36 3.90 4.18
C TYR A 363 -22.25 3.07 2.92
N GLN A 364 -23.38 2.92 2.22
CA GLN A 364 -23.48 2.30 0.91
C GLN A 364 -24.16 3.26 -0.06
N ALA A 365 -23.68 3.31 -1.30
CA ALA A 365 -24.31 4.05 -2.39
C ALA A 365 -24.30 3.22 -3.68
N THR A 366 -25.35 3.38 -4.49
CA THR A 366 -25.40 2.81 -5.84
C THR A 366 -25.23 3.93 -6.85
N VAL A 367 -24.14 3.92 -7.60
CA VAL A 367 -23.83 4.94 -8.59
C VAL A 367 -24.11 4.38 -9.98
N GLN A 368 -24.94 5.08 -10.75
CA GLN A 368 -25.17 4.75 -12.15
C GLN A 368 -23.92 5.07 -12.96
N SER A 369 -23.48 4.10 -13.75
CA SER A 369 -22.24 4.10 -14.48
C SER A 369 -22.51 4.02 -15.98
N SER A 370 -21.62 4.61 -16.79
CA SER A 370 -21.68 4.49 -18.24
C SER A 370 -20.32 4.22 -18.83
N ALA A 371 -20.28 3.32 -19.81
CA ALA A 371 -19.11 2.97 -20.60
C ALA A 371 -18.46 4.15 -21.34
N SER A 372 -19.18 5.27 -21.43
CA SER A 372 -18.66 6.51 -22.03
C SER A 372 -17.74 7.33 -21.13
N TYR A 373 -17.57 6.94 -19.85
CA TYR A 373 -16.75 7.64 -18.87
C TYR A 373 -15.60 6.80 -18.32
N THR A 374 -14.53 7.48 -17.89
CA THR A 374 -13.45 6.93 -17.10
C THR A 374 -13.43 7.62 -15.74
N LEU A 375 -13.34 6.86 -14.64
CA LEU A 375 -13.10 7.39 -13.30
C LEU A 375 -11.66 7.86 -13.19
N THR A 376 -11.48 9.16 -13.00
CA THR A 376 -10.18 9.84 -12.93
C THR A 376 -9.85 10.34 -11.54
N GLY A 377 -10.83 10.46 -10.64
CA GLY A 377 -10.57 10.94 -9.28
C GLY A 377 -11.54 10.38 -8.26
N ILE A 378 -11.02 10.01 -7.10
CA ILE A 378 -11.81 9.76 -5.89
C ILE A 378 -11.33 10.75 -4.85
N ASN A 379 -12.24 11.60 -4.38
CA ASN A 379 -11.93 12.68 -3.45
C ASN A 379 -12.69 12.47 -2.14
N ILE A 380 -12.07 12.83 -1.02
CA ILE A 380 -12.78 13.07 0.23
C ILE A 380 -13.35 14.48 0.20
N VAL A 381 -14.61 14.63 0.63
CA VAL A 381 -15.30 15.92 0.65
C VAL A 381 -15.83 16.16 2.06
N CYS A 382 -15.44 17.30 2.63
CA CYS A 382 -15.64 17.62 4.04
C CYS A 382 -16.37 18.96 4.19
N THR A 383 -17.35 19.01 5.09
CA THR A 383 -18.06 20.25 5.40
C THR A 383 -18.68 20.22 6.79
N LEU A 384 -18.99 21.39 7.36
CA LEU A 384 -19.69 21.49 8.64
C LEU A 384 -21.22 21.38 8.47
N LYS A 385 -21.93 20.79 9.43
CA LYS A 385 -23.40 20.80 9.44
C LYS A 385 -23.93 22.23 9.43
N THR A 386 -25.08 22.40 8.80
CA THR A 386 -25.77 23.70 8.81
C THR A 386 -26.44 23.87 10.19
N THR A 387 -25.99 24.83 11.01
CA THR A 387 -26.72 25.19 12.22
C THR A 387 -27.99 25.94 11.84
N GLY A 388 -29.14 25.28 11.91
CA GLY A 388 -30.44 25.87 11.60
C GLY A 388 -31.17 26.32 12.86
N GLY A 389 -31.49 27.61 12.93
CA GLY A 389 -32.37 28.19 13.94
C GLY A 389 -32.61 29.68 13.77
N VAL A 390 -32.98 30.17 12.57
CA VAL A 390 -33.79 31.40 12.44
C VAL A 390 -34.80 31.22 11.31
N ASN A 391 -36.01 31.66 11.61
CA ASN A 391 -37.25 31.47 10.89
C ASN A 391 -37.24 31.92 9.43
N THR A 392 -38.12 31.28 8.67
CA THR A 392 -38.84 31.84 7.52
C THR A 392 -39.21 33.31 7.72
N GLU A 393 -39.08 34.07 6.63
CA GLU A 393 -39.58 35.44 6.39
C GLU A 393 -38.80 36.58 7.07
N ILE A 394 -37.78 37.13 6.38
CA ILE A 394 -37.58 38.59 6.33
C ILE A 394 -37.24 38.98 4.89
N GLU A 395 -38.00 39.97 4.42
CA GLU A 395 -38.00 40.62 3.12
C GLU A 395 -36.67 41.30 2.77
N GLU A 396 -36.55 41.63 1.48
CA GLU A 396 -35.57 42.56 0.93
C GLU A 396 -35.42 43.80 1.82
N ASP A 397 -34.26 43.96 2.48
CA ASP A 397 -33.68 45.29 2.60
C ASP A 397 -32.16 45.24 2.74
N GLY A 398 -31.50 46.13 2.01
CA GLY A 398 -30.07 46.25 1.98
C GLY A 398 -29.54 46.84 3.28
N SER A 399 -28.77 46.05 4.03
CA SER A 399 -27.77 46.61 4.94
C SER A 399 -26.61 45.65 5.15
N SER A 400 -25.44 46.25 5.26
CA SER A 400 -24.12 45.63 5.40
C SER A 400 -24.04 44.68 6.60
N GLU A 401 -23.84 43.39 6.36
CA GLU A 401 -23.33 42.47 7.37
C GLU A 401 -21.91 42.03 7.02
N ALA A 402 -20.95 42.60 7.74
CA ALA A 402 -19.67 41.96 7.98
C ALA A 402 -19.88 40.70 8.84
N ASN A 403 -20.45 39.65 8.26
CA ASN A 403 -20.48 38.33 8.89
C ASN A 403 -19.09 37.71 8.76
N GLY A 404 -18.28 37.85 9.81
CA GLY A 404 -17.05 37.09 9.95
C GLY A 404 -17.36 35.60 9.83
N SER A 405 -16.83 34.96 8.79
CA SER A 405 -16.94 33.52 8.58
C SER A 405 -16.43 32.80 9.84
N ARG A 406 -17.34 32.16 10.60
CA ARG A 406 -16.97 31.45 11.82
C ARG A 406 -16.25 30.17 11.44
N SER A 407 -14.95 30.12 11.67
CA SER A 407 -14.17 28.88 11.57
C SER A 407 -14.41 28.02 12.81
N LEU A 408 -14.72 26.74 12.61
CA LEU A 408 -14.95 25.76 13.67
C LEU A 408 -13.96 24.60 13.54
N ALA A 409 -13.62 23.99 14.66
CA ALA A 409 -12.81 22.77 14.67
C ALA A 409 -13.49 21.70 13.81
N TYR A 410 -12.71 21.08 12.93
CA TYR A 410 -13.11 19.99 12.08
C TYR A 410 -12.27 18.77 12.40
N HIS A 411 -12.92 17.63 12.61
CA HIS A 411 -12.28 16.34 12.82
C HIS A 411 -13.17 15.23 12.29
N ALA A 412 -12.68 14.51 11.28
CA ALA A 412 -13.32 13.33 10.76
C ALA A 412 -12.33 12.39 10.10
N SER A 413 -12.63 11.11 10.12
CA SER A 413 -11.82 10.03 9.58
C SER A 413 -12.64 9.17 8.61
N LEU A 414 -12.00 8.80 7.50
CA LEU A 414 -12.47 7.86 6.50
C LEU A 414 -11.71 6.54 6.68
N GLY A 415 -12.43 5.46 6.97
CA GLY A 415 -11.85 4.20 7.39
C GLY A 415 -11.60 3.20 6.27
N HIS A 416 -12.40 3.26 5.19
CA HIS A 416 -12.13 2.54 3.95
C HIS A 416 -12.93 3.12 2.78
N ILE A 417 -12.57 2.70 1.57
CA ILE A 417 -13.38 2.82 0.35
C ILE A 417 -13.39 1.46 -0.34
N SER A 418 -14.56 0.98 -0.72
CA SER A 418 -14.74 -0.19 -1.60
C SER A 418 -15.63 0.18 -2.78
N ILE A 419 -15.21 -0.17 -3.99
CA ILE A 419 -15.99 -0.01 -5.23
C ILE A 419 -16.03 -1.36 -5.92
N ARG A 420 -17.22 -1.85 -6.24
CA ARG A 420 -17.42 -3.14 -6.93
C ARG A 420 -18.62 -3.10 -7.86
N ASN A 421 -18.68 -4.05 -8.78
CA ASN A 421 -19.85 -4.22 -9.64
C ASN A 421 -21.05 -4.74 -8.82
N SER A 422 -22.25 -4.29 -9.16
CA SER A 422 -23.48 -4.68 -8.45
C SER A 422 -23.81 -6.17 -8.53
N ASN A 423 -23.23 -6.91 -9.48
CA ASN A 423 -23.48 -8.34 -9.71
C ASN A 423 -22.42 -9.27 -9.08
N ASP A 424 -21.44 -8.72 -8.35
CA ASP A 424 -20.34 -9.51 -7.78
C ASP A 424 -20.73 -10.11 -6.42
N ASP A 425 -21.61 -11.12 -6.45
CA ASP A 425 -21.95 -11.92 -5.27
C ASP A 425 -20.78 -12.87 -4.96
N LYS A 426 -19.79 -12.37 -4.21
CA LYS A 426 -18.69 -13.21 -3.74
C LYS A 426 -19.17 -14.17 -2.66
N LEU A 427 -19.33 -15.42 -3.06
CA LEU A 427 -19.56 -16.53 -2.13
C LEU A 427 -18.22 -17.01 -1.58
N PHE A 428 -18.00 -16.81 -0.28
CA PHE A 428 -16.91 -17.46 0.44
C PHE A 428 -17.14 -18.98 0.48
N PRO A 429 -16.17 -19.83 0.11
CA PRO A 429 -16.33 -21.28 0.17
C PRO A 429 -16.54 -21.75 1.61
N PRO A 430 -17.50 -22.65 1.88
CA PRO A 430 -17.73 -23.16 3.22
C PRO A 430 -16.50 -23.92 3.75
N ALA A 431 -16.33 -24.01 5.08
CA ALA A 431 -15.19 -24.68 5.73
C ALA A 431 -14.80 -26.04 5.10
N LYS A 432 -15.79 -26.87 4.73
CA LYS A 432 -15.59 -28.20 4.13
C LYS A 432 -14.88 -28.19 2.77
N SER A 433 -14.83 -27.05 2.10
CA SER A 433 -14.14 -26.88 0.81
C SER A 433 -12.63 -26.70 0.97
N TRP A 434 -12.13 -26.56 2.19
CA TRP A 434 -10.72 -26.35 2.48
C TRP A 434 -10.11 -27.57 3.16
N MET A 435 -8.85 -27.86 2.86
CA MET A 435 -8.00 -28.72 3.69
C MET A 435 -7.13 -27.83 4.57
N THR A 436 -7.00 -28.20 5.83
CA THR A 436 -6.09 -27.56 6.79
C THR A 436 -5.12 -28.60 7.34
N GLU A 437 -3.87 -28.20 7.53
CA GLU A 437 -2.79 -29.06 8.01
C GLU A 437 -1.93 -28.31 9.03
N GLY A 438 -1.50 -29.02 10.07
CA GLY A 438 -0.49 -28.57 11.01
C GLY A 438 0.83 -29.30 10.75
N GLY A 439 1.91 -28.54 10.54
CA GLY A 439 3.26 -29.06 10.32
C GLY A 439 4.29 -28.38 11.23
N TYR A 440 5.48 -28.96 11.32
CA TYR A 440 6.60 -28.43 12.14
C TYR A 440 6.19 -28.12 13.59
N ILE A 441 5.37 -28.99 14.18
CA ILE A 441 4.82 -28.81 15.52
C ILE A 441 5.92 -29.09 16.54
N SER A 442 6.17 -28.13 17.42
CA SER A 442 7.13 -28.24 18.52
C SER A 442 6.51 -27.70 19.80
N TRP A 443 6.65 -28.48 20.88
CA TRP A 443 6.22 -28.11 22.22
C TRP A 443 7.44 -27.94 23.11
N SER A 444 7.45 -26.91 23.94
CA SER A 444 8.47 -26.72 24.96
C SER A 444 7.87 -26.29 26.29
N LYS A 445 8.53 -26.64 27.39
CA LYS A 445 8.11 -26.23 28.74
C LYS A 445 8.31 -24.72 28.90
N ASN A 446 7.29 -24.02 29.39
CA ASN A 446 7.38 -22.60 29.77
C ASN A 446 7.43 -22.44 31.30
N SER A 447 6.42 -22.97 31.98
CA SER A 447 6.28 -22.96 33.44
C SER A 447 5.70 -24.30 33.91
N ASP A 448 5.44 -24.44 35.21
CA ASP A 448 4.74 -25.61 35.76
C ASP A 448 3.22 -25.62 35.47
N THR A 449 2.71 -24.59 34.78
CA THR A 449 1.29 -24.39 34.48
C THR A 449 1.04 -24.05 33.00
N SER A 450 2.09 -24.06 32.17
CA SER A 450 1.97 -23.68 30.75
C SER A 450 3.11 -24.22 29.88
N LYS A 451 2.80 -24.36 28.60
CA LYS A 451 3.71 -24.78 27.53
C LYS A 451 3.78 -23.72 26.44
N LEU A 452 4.85 -23.75 25.64
CA LEU A 452 4.94 -22.99 24.39
C LEU A 452 4.73 -23.94 23.21
N LEU A 453 3.95 -23.48 22.24
CA LEU A 453 3.70 -24.17 20.98
C LEU A 453 4.26 -23.34 19.83
N SER A 454 5.08 -23.97 19.00
CA SER A 454 5.43 -23.47 17.67
C SER A 454 4.91 -24.43 16.60
N LEU A 455 4.30 -23.90 15.54
CA LEU A 455 3.79 -24.70 14.42
C LEU A 455 3.64 -23.86 13.15
N LYS A 456 3.65 -24.55 12.01
CA LYS A 456 3.13 -24.03 10.74
C LYS A 456 1.70 -24.53 10.56
N VAL A 457 0.77 -23.61 10.37
CA VAL A 457 -0.59 -23.89 9.89
C VAL A 457 -0.59 -23.68 8.38
N SER A 458 -1.19 -24.60 7.62
CA SER A 458 -1.34 -24.47 6.16
C SER A 458 -2.75 -24.84 5.75
N TRP A 459 -3.21 -24.25 4.65
CA TRP A 459 -4.54 -24.51 4.12
C TRP A 459 -4.50 -24.56 2.60
N LYS A 460 -5.50 -25.19 2.01
CA LYS A 460 -5.66 -25.21 0.56
C LYS A 460 -7.12 -25.40 0.18
N LEU A 461 -7.58 -24.67 -0.82
CA LEU A 461 -8.93 -24.84 -1.35
C LEU A 461 -9.00 -26.07 -2.29
N ASN A 462 -9.98 -26.94 -2.08
CA ASN A 462 -10.14 -28.20 -2.83
C ASN A 462 -10.80 -28.05 -4.21
N THR A 463 -11.17 -26.84 -4.62
CA THR A 463 -11.95 -26.63 -5.84
C THR A 463 -11.08 -26.33 -7.05
N SER A 464 -11.46 -26.87 -8.21
CA SER A 464 -10.91 -26.50 -9.53
C SER A 464 -11.27 -25.08 -9.98
N ARG A 465 -12.14 -24.38 -9.24
CA ARG A 465 -12.43 -22.96 -9.45
C ARG A 465 -11.45 -22.10 -8.66
N HIS A 466 -10.83 -21.17 -9.38
CA HIS A 466 -9.86 -20.17 -8.90
C HIS A 466 -10.51 -19.11 -8.01
N ALA A 467 -11.04 -19.47 -6.84
CA ALA A 467 -11.24 -18.46 -5.81
C ALA A 467 -9.85 -18.08 -5.27
N SER A 468 -9.26 -17.04 -5.88
CA SER A 468 -7.98 -16.49 -5.43
C SER A 468 -8.27 -15.50 -4.31
N PHE A 469 -7.98 -15.88 -3.07
CA PHE A 469 -7.91 -14.94 -1.95
C PHE A 469 -6.46 -14.54 -1.73
N THR A 470 -6.21 -13.26 -1.54
CA THR A 470 -4.85 -12.72 -1.36
C THR A 470 -4.49 -12.43 0.09
N LYS A 471 -5.46 -12.48 1.00
CA LYS A 471 -5.28 -12.24 2.43
C LYS A 471 -6.11 -13.21 3.26
N TYR A 472 -5.52 -13.67 4.35
CA TYR A 472 -6.14 -14.57 5.32
C TYR A 472 -5.85 -14.09 6.74
N ASN A 473 -6.89 -13.86 7.53
CA ASN A 473 -6.75 -13.56 8.95
C ASN A 473 -6.68 -14.89 9.72
N VAL A 474 -5.74 -14.99 10.66
CA VAL A 474 -5.53 -16.20 11.46
C VAL A 474 -5.86 -15.91 12.91
N TYR A 475 -6.73 -16.73 13.48
CA TYR A 475 -7.14 -16.66 14.88
C TYR A 475 -6.87 -17.99 15.58
N VAL A 476 -6.81 -17.94 16.92
CA VAL A 476 -6.81 -19.14 17.77
C VAL A 476 -7.80 -18.98 18.92
N GLU A 477 -8.57 -20.04 19.15
CA GLU A 477 -9.38 -20.23 20.36
C GLU A 477 -8.73 -21.34 21.21
N LYS A 478 -8.58 -21.08 22.50
CA LYS A 478 -8.10 -22.05 23.49
C LYS A 478 -9.31 -22.67 24.17
N LEU A 479 -9.55 -23.96 23.95
CA LEU A 479 -10.71 -24.68 24.47
C LEU A 479 -10.33 -25.40 25.77
N THR A 480 -11.20 -25.32 26.77
CA THR A 480 -11.07 -26.01 28.06
C THR A 480 -12.22 -27.02 28.23
N ALA A 481 -12.14 -27.88 29.25
CA ALA A 481 -13.17 -28.88 29.51
C ALA A 481 -14.51 -28.27 30.02
N ASP A 482 -14.47 -27.09 30.65
CA ASP A 482 -15.67 -26.39 31.13
C ASP A 482 -16.38 -25.65 30.00
N SER A 483 -17.50 -26.21 29.52
CA SER A 483 -18.22 -25.76 28.33
C SER A 483 -19.12 -24.53 28.52
N ASN A 484 -19.12 -23.90 29.70
CA ASN A 484 -20.09 -22.85 30.03
C ASN A 484 -19.65 -21.45 29.58
N THR A 485 -18.38 -21.24 29.24
CA THR A 485 -17.86 -19.96 28.75
C THR A 485 -17.44 -20.07 27.28
N LYS A 486 -17.90 -19.13 26.46
CA LYS A 486 -17.47 -19.05 25.05
C LYS A 486 -15.95 -18.75 25.04
N PRO A 487 -15.12 -19.56 24.38
CA PRO A 487 -13.66 -19.38 24.39
C PRO A 487 -13.29 -18.04 23.78
N SER A 488 -12.29 -17.36 24.36
CA SER A 488 -11.79 -16.11 23.81
C SER A 488 -11.08 -16.37 22.47
N ARG A 489 -11.46 -15.60 21.46
CA ARG A 489 -10.86 -15.64 20.13
C ARG A 489 -9.72 -14.64 20.07
N ASN A 490 -8.51 -15.13 19.86
CA ASN A 490 -7.30 -14.31 19.81
C ASN A 490 -6.83 -14.18 18.36
N PHE A 491 -6.61 -12.96 17.91
CA PHE A 491 -6.01 -12.70 16.60
C PHE A 491 -4.50 -12.98 16.64
N LEU A 492 -4.00 -13.73 15.66
CA LEU A 492 -2.57 -14.08 15.55
C LEU A 492 -1.85 -13.26 14.49
N GLY A 493 -2.52 -12.93 13.39
CA GLY A 493 -1.92 -12.18 12.29
C GLY A 493 -2.62 -12.39 10.96
N VAL A 494 -1.99 -11.87 9.89
CA VAL A 494 -2.48 -11.98 8.52
C VAL A 494 -1.44 -12.71 7.66
N ALA A 495 -1.90 -13.61 6.79
CA ALA A 495 -1.08 -14.23 5.76
C ALA A 495 -1.52 -13.77 4.36
N SER A 496 -0.55 -13.54 3.46
CA SER A 496 -0.81 -13.37 2.02
C SER A 496 -0.42 -14.60 1.19
N VAL A 497 -0.16 -15.70 1.89
CA VAL A 497 0.11 -17.02 1.34
C VAL A 497 -0.74 -18.03 2.12
N GLU A 498 -0.89 -19.24 1.59
CA GLU A 498 -1.74 -20.27 2.18
C GLU A 498 -1.11 -21.00 3.38
N ALA A 499 -0.30 -20.27 4.15
CA ALA A 499 0.37 -20.77 5.35
C ALA A 499 0.65 -19.63 6.34
N PHE A 500 0.69 -19.98 7.62
CA PHE A 500 1.04 -19.07 8.71
C PHE A 500 1.88 -19.80 9.75
N TYR A 501 2.99 -19.20 10.16
CA TYR A 501 3.83 -19.74 11.23
C TYR A 501 3.50 -19.06 12.54
N VAL A 502 3.20 -19.87 13.55
CA VAL A 502 2.98 -19.42 14.92
C VAL A 502 4.21 -19.80 15.73
N SER A 503 4.81 -18.83 16.39
CA SER A 503 6.00 -19.03 17.23
C SER A 503 5.64 -18.84 18.69
N ASN A 504 6.07 -19.77 19.55
CA ASN A 504 6.01 -19.67 21.01
C ASN A 504 4.63 -19.24 21.56
N LEU A 505 3.54 -19.77 21.00
CA LEU A 505 2.20 -19.56 21.52
C LEU A 505 2.10 -20.14 22.94
N LEU A 506 1.81 -19.29 23.92
CA LEU A 506 1.58 -19.71 25.30
C LEU A 506 0.28 -20.50 25.42
N VAL A 507 0.35 -21.73 25.91
CA VAL A 507 -0.79 -22.64 26.11
C VAL A 507 -0.83 -23.06 27.58
N PRO A 508 -1.80 -22.58 28.38
CA PRO A 508 -2.03 -23.05 29.74
C PRO A 508 -2.39 -24.55 29.79
N ASP A 509 -2.04 -25.25 30.86
CA ASP A 509 -2.25 -26.70 30.97
C ASP A 509 -3.74 -27.10 31.06
N GLU A 510 -4.63 -26.18 31.43
CA GLU A 510 -6.09 -26.38 31.40
C GLU A 510 -6.69 -26.45 29.98
N VAL A 511 -5.91 -26.06 28.96
CA VAL A 511 -6.35 -26.10 27.56
C VAL A 511 -6.33 -27.53 27.07
N THR A 512 -7.49 -28.04 26.66
CA THR A 512 -7.66 -29.41 26.13
C THR A 512 -7.54 -29.47 24.62
N SER A 513 -7.80 -28.35 23.93
CA SER A 513 -7.67 -28.26 22.47
C SER A 513 -7.44 -26.82 22.03
N LEU A 514 -6.63 -26.65 20.99
CA LEU A 514 -6.50 -25.40 20.25
C LEU A 514 -7.32 -25.50 18.96
N LYS A 515 -8.06 -24.44 18.66
CA LYS A 515 -8.82 -24.29 17.41
C LYS A 515 -8.30 -23.08 16.66
N PHE A 516 -7.49 -23.33 15.63
CA PHE A 516 -7.07 -22.29 14.70
C PHE A 516 -8.17 -22.06 13.67
N ILE A 517 -8.45 -20.79 13.37
CA ILE A 517 -9.47 -20.35 12.40
C ILE A 517 -8.78 -19.53 11.33
N ILE A 518 -9.01 -19.88 10.06
CA ILE A 518 -8.42 -19.20 8.91
C ILE A 518 -9.56 -18.50 8.18
N GLN A 519 -9.63 -17.18 8.28
CA GLN A 519 -10.66 -16.37 7.64
C GLN A 519 -10.13 -15.81 6.33
N ALA A 520 -10.76 -16.22 5.22
CA ALA A 520 -10.45 -15.66 3.90
C ALA A 520 -11.00 -14.23 3.76
N CYS A 521 -10.23 -13.35 3.12
CA CYS A 521 -10.59 -11.96 2.86
C CYS A 521 -10.67 -11.72 1.34
N GLY A 522 -11.79 -11.18 0.87
CA GLY A 522 -12.02 -10.86 -0.53
C GLY A 522 -11.29 -9.58 -0.97
N HIS A 523 -11.02 -9.47 -2.28
CA HIS A 523 -10.38 -8.30 -2.89
C HIS A 523 -11.14 -6.96 -2.71
N ASP A 524 -12.42 -7.02 -2.35
CA ASP A 524 -13.30 -5.87 -2.11
C ASP A 524 -13.38 -5.50 -0.61
N GLY A 525 -12.58 -6.14 0.24
CA GLY A 525 -12.57 -5.94 1.69
C GLY A 525 -13.56 -6.81 2.47
N SER A 526 -14.41 -7.57 1.78
CA SER A 526 -15.32 -8.53 2.41
C SER A 526 -14.55 -9.63 3.15
N ARG A 527 -15.15 -10.20 4.20
CA ARG A 527 -14.52 -11.26 5.00
C ARG A 527 -15.50 -12.41 5.18
N GLN A 528 -14.97 -13.63 5.21
CA GLN A 528 -15.77 -14.80 5.52
C GLN A 528 -16.29 -14.74 6.96
N GLU A 529 -17.54 -15.16 7.17
CA GLU A 529 -18.09 -15.36 8.51
C GLU A 529 -17.22 -16.33 9.32
N LEU A 530 -16.83 -15.95 10.54
CA LEU A 530 -15.84 -16.69 11.33
C LEU A 530 -16.30 -18.12 11.66
N GLU A 531 -17.60 -18.31 11.80
CA GLU A 531 -18.24 -19.58 12.07
C GLU A 531 -18.15 -20.53 10.85
N GLU A 532 -18.13 -19.99 9.64
CA GLU A 532 -18.03 -20.73 8.37
C GLU A 532 -16.59 -20.95 7.89
N CYS A 533 -15.62 -20.32 8.54
CA CYS A 533 -14.21 -20.41 8.19
C CYS A 533 -13.64 -21.83 8.37
N PRO A 534 -12.64 -22.25 7.56
CA PRO A 534 -11.86 -23.45 7.82
C PRO A 534 -11.11 -23.40 9.15
N LYS A 535 -10.96 -24.59 9.75
CA LYS A 535 -10.44 -24.75 11.12
C LYS A 535 -9.39 -25.86 11.16
N LEU A 536 -8.36 -25.67 11.98
CA LEU A 536 -7.42 -26.72 12.36
C LEU A 536 -7.53 -26.94 13.87
N PHE A 537 -7.73 -28.18 14.28
CA PHE A 537 -7.74 -28.57 15.68
C PHE A 537 -6.40 -29.22 16.04
N LEU A 538 -5.83 -28.80 17.15
CA LEU A 538 -4.60 -29.39 17.71
C LEU A 538 -4.81 -29.70 19.18
N VAL A 539 -4.52 -30.94 19.57
CA VAL A 539 -4.56 -31.37 20.97
C VAL A 539 -3.17 -31.16 21.58
N PRO A 540 -3.06 -30.47 22.73
CA PRO A 540 -1.78 -30.37 23.45
C PRO A 540 -1.24 -31.74 23.82
N VAL A 541 0.07 -31.93 23.68
CA VAL A 541 0.74 -33.18 24.06
C VAL A 541 1.42 -32.97 25.40
N ASP A 542 1.27 -33.92 26.32
CA ASP A 542 2.11 -34.01 27.51
C ASP A 542 3.43 -34.65 27.12
N HIS A 543 4.54 -33.91 27.26
CA HIS A 543 5.85 -34.53 27.25
C HIS A 543 6.03 -35.30 28.57
N TYR A 544 5.53 -36.54 28.58
CA TYR A 544 6.06 -37.61 29.42
C TYR A 544 6.67 -38.68 28.54
N VAL A 545 7.80 -38.38 27.88
CA VAL A 545 8.93 -39.31 27.65
C VAL A 545 10.20 -38.49 27.52
#